data_AF-A0A9P4V631-F1
#
_entry.id   AF-A0A9P4V631-F1
#
_cell.length_a   1.000
_cell.length_b   1.000
_cell.length_c   1.000
_cell.angle_alpha   90.00
_cell.angle_beta   90.00
_cell.angle_gamma   90.00
#
_symmetry.space_group_name_H-M   'P 1'
#
loop_
_entity.id
_entity.type
_entity.pdbx_description
1 polymer ?
#
loop_
_entity_poly.entity_id
_entity_poly.type
_entity_poly.pdbx_seq_one_letter_code
_entity_poly.pdbx_strand_id
1 'polypeptide(L)'
;QAQLSSGQVATMQNQAPHPFSLSTAHSSHARFDIEFAGNIQSVSTPTLTSASVSSVPTAPPSPMGPPARPRKRKAATLRADDWEPYKERTLDLHIVQKLPLPRVKQMIEDEYGFKAELRQYRTRISQWGEDKNVKPQEMKAIVRKRQKRKLVETNKRPLEFEVRGSQVEPQKIERWMKRHDVLESFLYAPSPAA
;
A
#
# COMPACT_ATOMS: atom_id res chain seq x y z
N GLN A 1 -60.33 14.79 50.56
CA GLN A 1 -59.88 15.56 49.38
C GLN A 1 -59.15 14.59 48.47
N ALA A 2 -59.77 14.23 47.34
CA ALA A 2 -59.20 13.35 46.33
C ALA A 2 -58.53 14.21 45.26
N GLN A 3 -57.27 13.93 44.92
CA GLN A 3 -56.61 14.49 43.75
C GLN A 3 -56.38 13.38 42.73
N LEU A 4 -57.05 13.51 41.58
CA LEU A 4 -56.78 12.78 40.35
C LEU A 4 -55.81 13.64 39.52
N SER A 5 -54.62 13.10 39.23
CA SER A 5 -53.64 13.71 38.35
C SER A 5 -53.85 13.16 36.93
N SER A 6 -54.37 14.03 36.04
CA SER A 6 -54.59 13.72 34.64
C SER A 6 -53.28 13.75 33.86
N GLY A 7 -53.05 12.71 33.05
CA GLY A 7 -51.95 12.61 32.12
C GLY A 7 -52.07 13.60 30.95
N GLN A 8 -50.93 13.95 30.39
CA GLN A 8 -50.82 14.50 29.04
C GLN A 8 -49.78 13.72 28.26
N VAL A 9 -50.24 13.19 27.13
CA VAL A 9 -49.48 12.52 26.09
C VAL A 9 -48.89 13.56 25.13
N ALA A 10 -47.60 13.42 24.85
CA ALA A 10 -46.86 14.30 23.95
C ALA A 10 -47.16 13.96 22.48
N THR A 11 -47.73 14.91 21.75
CA THR A 11 -47.88 14.85 20.29
C THR A 11 -46.59 15.33 19.63
N MET A 12 -45.94 14.44 18.90
CA MET A 12 -44.78 14.74 18.05
C MET A 12 -45.24 15.40 16.74
N GLN A 13 -44.64 16.53 16.37
CA GLN A 13 -44.79 17.13 15.04
C GLN A 13 -43.51 16.97 14.22
N ASN A 14 -43.68 16.17 13.15
CA ASN A 14 -42.93 16.03 11.91
C ASN A 14 -41.86 17.09 11.59
N GLN A 15 -40.62 16.62 11.40
CA GLN A 15 -39.59 17.32 10.65
C GLN A 15 -39.34 16.57 9.33
N ALA A 16 -39.67 17.22 8.22
CA ALA A 16 -39.41 16.74 6.87
C ALA A 16 -37.94 16.98 6.48
N PRO A 17 -37.25 16.02 5.84
CA PRO A 17 -35.90 16.23 5.35
C PRO A 17 -35.89 16.86 3.95
N HIS A 18 -34.99 17.83 3.79
CA HIS A 18 -34.62 18.55 2.59
C HIS A 18 -34.04 17.62 1.51
N PRO A 19 -34.29 17.86 0.21
CA PRO A 19 -33.60 17.14 -0.85
C PRO A 19 -32.18 17.72 -1.00
N PHE A 20 -31.17 16.92 -0.64
CA PHE A 20 -29.77 17.23 -0.95
C PHE A 20 -29.52 17.09 -2.46
N SER A 21 -29.21 18.20 -3.11
CA SER A 21 -28.72 18.28 -4.48
C SER A 21 -27.41 17.52 -4.64
N LEU A 22 -27.40 16.51 -5.50
CA LEU A 22 -26.18 15.88 -6.00
C LEU A 22 -25.56 16.77 -7.06
N SER A 23 -24.50 17.51 -6.70
CA SER A 23 -23.65 18.20 -7.66
C SER A 23 -22.58 17.22 -8.16
N THR A 24 -22.74 16.77 -9.40
CA THR A 24 -21.77 15.96 -10.14
C THR A 24 -20.56 16.82 -10.49
N ALA A 25 -19.43 16.59 -9.81
CA ALA A 25 -18.14 17.15 -10.20
C ALA A 25 -17.54 16.32 -11.36
N HIS A 26 -17.44 16.92 -12.55
CA HIS A 26 -16.68 16.37 -13.66
C HIS A 26 -15.18 16.44 -13.35
N SER A 27 -14.52 15.29 -13.38
CA SER A 27 -13.07 15.17 -13.26
C SER A 27 -12.41 15.65 -14.55
N SER A 28 -11.62 16.71 -14.42
CA SER A 28 -10.82 17.33 -15.47
C SER A 28 -9.59 16.46 -15.79
N HIS A 29 -9.56 15.95 -17.02
CA HIS A 29 -8.42 15.24 -17.59
C HIS A 29 -7.36 16.27 -18.03
N ALA A 30 -6.38 16.52 -17.18
CA ALA A 30 -5.21 17.34 -17.51
C ALA A 30 -4.29 16.56 -18.47
N ARG A 31 -4.22 17.03 -19.73
CA ARG A 31 -3.12 16.74 -20.65
C ARG A 31 -1.89 17.51 -20.16
N PHE A 32 -0.80 16.80 -19.92
CA PHE A 32 0.52 17.41 -19.83
C PHE A 32 1.24 17.16 -21.14
N ASP A 33 1.39 18.24 -21.91
CA ASP A 33 2.36 18.37 -22.99
C ASP A 33 3.77 18.30 -22.39
N ILE A 34 4.63 17.49 -23.00
CA ILE A 34 6.07 17.52 -22.77
C ILE A 34 6.69 17.94 -24.09
N GLU A 35 6.94 19.25 -24.20
CA GLU A 35 7.84 19.85 -25.18
C GLU A 35 9.28 19.53 -24.75
N PHE A 36 10.01 18.79 -25.57
CA PHE A 36 11.45 18.61 -25.39
C PHE A 36 12.19 19.55 -26.35
N ALA A 37 12.60 20.71 -25.82
CA ALA A 37 13.55 21.60 -26.46
C ALA A 37 14.94 20.94 -26.50
N GLY A 38 15.35 20.47 -27.68
CA GLY A 38 16.66 19.92 -27.97
C GLY A 38 17.43 20.81 -28.93
N ASN A 39 18.12 21.79 -28.36
CA ASN A 39 19.14 22.64 -28.95
C ASN A 39 20.20 21.83 -29.73
N ILE A 40 20.36 22.07 -31.03
CA ILE A 40 21.48 21.56 -31.83
C ILE A 40 22.14 22.75 -32.55
N GLN A 41 23.16 23.33 -31.91
CA GLN A 41 24.20 24.06 -32.62
C GLN A 41 25.34 23.11 -32.91
N SER A 42 25.77 23.05 -34.18
CA SER A 42 27.19 23.20 -34.56
C SER A 42 27.37 23.02 -36.08
N VAL A 43 27.52 24.17 -36.73
CA VAL A 43 28.48 24.54 -37.78
C VAL A 43 29.02 23.46 -38.73
N SER A 44 28.88 23.74 -40.04
CA SER A 44 29.54 23.03 -41.14
C SER A 44 30.66 23.86 -41.76
N THR A 45 31.57 23.14 -42.42
CA THR A 45 32.61 23.52 -43.40
C THR A 45 34.00 23.85 -42.81
N PRO A 46 35.13 23.59 -43.53
CA PRO A 46 35.20 23.54 -45.00
C PRO A 46 36.21 22.57 -45.70
N THR A 47 36.04 22.45 -47.03
CA THR A 47 37.08 22.39 -48.11
C THR A 47 37.85 21.09 -48.46
N LEU A 48 37.51 20.58 -49.67
CA LEU A 48 38.29 20.08 -50.84
C LEU A 48 39.64 19.34 -50.68
N THR A 49 39.77 18.19 -51.38
CA THR A 49 40.93 17.70 -52.20
C THR A 49 40.73 16.19 -52.47
N SER A 50 40.34 15.78 -53.67
CA SER A 50 41.16 15.29 -54.81
C SER A 50 41.67 13.84 -54.72
N ALA A 51 41.18 13.05 -55.68
CA ALA A 51 41.82 11.95 -56.42
C ALA A 51 42.26 10.63 -55.73
N SER A 52 41.67 9.56 -56.28
CA SER A 52 42.35 8.39 -56.85
C SER A 52 42.58 7.11 -56.04
N VAL A 53 42.46 6.03 -56.83
CA VAL A 53 42.95 4.65 -56.75
C VAL A 53 42.34 3.62 -55.78
N SER A 54 41.81 2.59 -56.43
CA SER A 54 41.61 1.21 -56.02
C SER A 54 42.47 0.72 -54.86
N SER A 55 41.82 0.19 -53.84
CA SER A 55 42.20 -1.07 -53.23
C SER A 55 41.01 -1.61 -52.44
N VAL A 56 40.66 -2.87 -52.66
CA VAL A 56 39.65 -3.60 -51.89
C VAL A 56 40.30 -3.96 -50.56
N PRO A 57 39.84 -3.45 -49.40
CA PRO A 57 40.24 -3.99 -48.12
C PRO A 57 39.19 -5.04 -47.72
N THR A 58 39.61 -6.29 -47.65
CA THR A 58 38.88 -7.37 -46.98
C THR A 58 38.61 -6.93 -45.53
N ALA A 59 37.35 -6.59 -45.24
CA ALA A 59 36.92 -6.17 -43.93
C ALA A 59 37.04 -7.33 -42.91
N PRO A 60 37.55 -7.08 -41.69
CA PRO A 60 37.38 -8.02 -40.59
C PRO A 60 35.88 -8.16 -40.28
N PRO A 61 35.40 -9.35 -39.87
CA PRO A 61 33.99 -9.55 -39.58
C PRO A 61 33.54 -8.63 -38.44
N SER A 62 32.75 -7.61 -38.78
CA SER A 62 32.05 -6.79 -37.82
C SER A 62 31.22 -7.70 -36.89
N PRO A 63 31.39 -7.63 -35.56
CA PRO A 63 30.51 -8.35 -34.65
C PRO A 63 29.11 -7.74 -34.76
N MET A 64 28.25 -8.40 -35.56
CA MET A 64 26.83 -8.09 -35.81
C MET A 64 25.94 -8.28 -34.57
N GLY A 65 26.45 -8.00 -33.36
CA GLY A 65 25.74 -8.14 -32.10
C GLY A 65 25.54 -6.77 -31.44
N PRO A 66 24.38 -6.51 -30.79
CA PRO A 66 24.20 -5.33 -29.95
C PRO A 66 25.35 -5.22 -28.95
N PRO A 67 25.91 -4.02 -28.70
CA PRO A 67 27.01 -3.86 -27.76
C PRO A 67 26.60 -4.45 -26.41
N ALA A 68 27.42 -5.37 -25.89
CA ALA A 68 27.18 -6.02 -24.61
C ALA A 68 27.23 -4.97 -23.49
N ARG A 69 26.08 -4.35 -23.19
CA ARG A 69 25.97 -3.44 -22.05
C ARG A 69 26.20 -4.26 -20.80
N PRO A 70 27.19 -3.92 -19.96
CA PRO A 70 27.41 -4.64 -18.72
C PRO A 70 26.13 -4.57 -17.88
N ARG A 71 25.64 -5.74 -17.44
CA ARG A 71 24.48 -5.81 -16.55
C ARG A 71 24.83 -5.04 -15.27
N LYS A 72 23.93 -4.15 -14.84
CA LYS A 72 24.06 -3.45 -13.56
C LYS A 72 24.21 -4.49 -12.45
N ARG A 73 25.19 -4.29 -11.56
CA ARG A 73 25.41 -5.18 -10.41
C ARG A 73 24.13 -5.23 -9.57
N LYS A 74 23.78 -6.42 -9.09
CA LYS A 74 22.64 -6.61 -8.19
C LYS A 74 22.90 -5.80 -6.91
N ALA A 75 21.85 -5.17 -6.38
CA ALA A 75 21.94 -4.48 -5.10
C ALA A 75 22.46 -5.43 -4.02
N ALA A 76 23.29 -4.93 -3.11
CA ALA A 76 23.78 -5.72 -1.97
C ALA A 76 22.59 -6.26 -1.19
N THR A 77 22.57 -7.57 -0.96
CA THR A 77 21.54 -8.21 -0.14
C THR A 77 21.92 -8.00 1.32
N LEU A 78 21.30 -7.00 1.96
CA LEU A 78 21.44 -6.77 3.39
C LEU A 78 20.93 -8.00 4.16
N ARG A 79 21.70 -8.49 5.13
CA ARG A 79 21.33 -9.65 5.96
C ARG A 79 20.23 -9.25 6.95
N ALA A 80 19.66 -10.22 7.67
CA ALA A 80 18.67 -9.91 8.73
C ALA A 80 19.35 -9.25 9.93
N ASP A 81 20.51 -9.75 10.29
CA ASP A 81 21.35 -9.32 11.41
C ASP A 81 21.69 -7.82 11.31
N ASP A 82 21.94 -7.33 10.09
CA ASP A 82 22.22 -5.90 9.84
C ASP A 82 21.08 -4.96 10.25
N TRP A 83 19.85 -5.47 10.44
CA TRP A 83 18.67 -4.67 10.78
C TRP A 83 18.34 -4.67 12.27
N GLU A 84 18.91 -5.56 13.06
CA GLU A 84 18.66 -5.65 14.49
C GLU A 84 18.90 -4.33 15.25
N PRO A 85 20.03 -3.61 15.06
CA PRO A 85 20.26 -2.36 15.79
C PRO A 85 19.30 -1.24 15.40
N TYR A 86 18.72 -1.30 14.19
CA TYR A 86 17.82 -0.27 13.67
C TYR A 86 16.35 -0.61 13.87
N LYS A 87 16.04 -1.83 14.34
CA LYS A 87 14.67 -2.33 14.46
C LYS A 87 13.85 -1.44 15.38
N GLU A 88 14.30 -1.23 16.61
CA GLU A 88 13.56 -0.47 17.61
C GLU A 88 13.29 0.96 17.14
N ARG A 89 14.32 1.63 16.60
CA ARG A 89 14.19 2.98 16.05
C ARG A 89 13.25 3.04 14.86
N THR A 90 13.31 2.08 13.94
CA THR A 90 12.42 2.00 12.78
C THR A 90 10.96 1.82 13.21
N LEU A 91 10.71 0.96 14.22
CA LEU A 91 9.36 0.71 14.73
C LEU A 91 8.81 1.91 15.50
N ASP A 92 9.62 2.59 16.31
CA ASP A 92 9.23 3.82 16.99
C ASP A 92 8.78 4.90 15.98
N LEU A 93 9.63 5.17 14.98
CA LEU A 93 9.33 6.16 13.94
C LEU A 93 8.06 5.79 13.13
N HIS A 94 7.87 4.50 12.83
CA HIS A 94 6.77 4.08 11.97
C HIS A 94 5.43 3.88 12.71
N ILE A 95 5.45 3.27 13.89
CA ILE A 95 4.23 2.91 14.64
C ILE A 95 3.84 4.05 15.58
N VAL A 96 4.77 4.48 16.44
CA VAL A 96 4.50 5.45 17.50
C VAL A 96 4.34 6.84 16.89
N GLN A 97 5.30 7.25 16.07
CA GLN A 97 5.29 8.58 15.44
C GLN A 97 4.47 8.64 14.14
N LYS A 98 3.98 7.49 13.64
CA LYS A 98 3.17 7.36 12.41
C LYS A 98 3.79 8.00 11.16
N LEU A 99 5.12 8.03 11.09
CA LEU A 99 5.82 8.64 9.95
C LEU A 99 5.77 7.74 8.71
N PRO A 100 5.67 8.32 7.51
CA PRO A 100 5.70 7.57 6.27
C PRO A 100 7.09 6.97 6.03
N LEU A 101 7.16 5.76 5.47
CA LEU A 101 8.42 5.02 5.29
C LEU A 101 9.54 5.77 4.56
N PRO A 102 9.29 6.63 3.55
CA PRO A 102 10.35 7.45 2.95
C PRO A 102 11.02 8.37 3.97
N ARG A 103 10.26 8.91 4.92
CA ARG A 103 10.80 9.76 5.99
C ARG A 103 11.56 8.94 7.02
N VAL A 104 11.03 7.78 7.41
CA VAL A 104 11.72 6.85 8.31
C VAL A 104 13.09 6.46 7.74
N LYS A 105 13.14 6.10 6.45
CA LYS A 105 14.39 5.81 5.75
C LYS A 105 15.38 6.97 5.87
N GLN A 106 14.93 8.19 5.54
CA GLN A 106 15.80 9.38 5.57
C GLN A 106 16.37 9.59 6.98
N MET A 107 15.55 9.50 8.02
CA MET A 107 16.01 9.67 9.39
C MET A 107 17.02 8.61 9.83
N ILE A 108 16.81 7.34 9.47
CA ILE A 108 17.76 6.27 9.77
C ILE A 108 19.08 6.45 9.00
N GLU A 109 19.01 6.91 7.74
CA GLU A 109 20.20 7.23 6.93
C GLU A 109 20.97 8.43 7.49
N ASP A 110 20.27 9.46 7.97
CA ASP A 110 20.88 10.65 8.58
C ASP A 110 21.48 10.37 9.97
N GLU A 111 20.79 9.58 10.81
CA GLU A 111 21.22 9.27 12.19
C GLU A 111 22.34 8.20 12.22
N TYR A 112 22.26 7.16 11.39
CA TYR A 112 23.14 5.98 11.47
C TYR A 112 23.96 5.72 10.20
N GLY A 113 23.72 6.46 9.11
CA GLY A 113 24.37 6.21 7.82
C GLY A 113 23.89 4.92 7.12
N PHE A 114 22.81 4.29 7.59
CA PHE A 114 22.36 2.99 7.08
C PHE A 114 21.56 3.14 5.78
N LYS A 115 22.18 2.74 4.67
CA LYS A 115 21.61 2.85 3.31
C LYS A 115 20.85 1.59 2.91
N ALA A 116 19.53 1.68 2.88
CA ALA A 116 18.65 0.60 2.42
C ALA A 116 17.53 1.10 1.49
N GLU A 117 16.95 0.18 0.71
CA GLU A 117 15.83 0.47 -0.19
C GLU A 117 14.50 0.50 0.58
N LEU A 118 13.57 1.36 0.15
CA LEU A 118 12.22 1.47 0.74
C LEU A 118 11.48 0.12 0.78
N ARG A 119 11.67 -0.71 -0.25
CA ARG A 119 11.10 -2.07 -0.30
C ARG A 119 11.63 -2.95 0.83
N GLN A 120 12.91 -2.84 1.18
CA GLN A 120 13.52 -3.63 2.25
C GLN A 120 12.91 -3.24 3.61
N TYR A 121 12.71 -1.95 3.88
CA TYR A 121 12.00 -1.49 5.08
C TYR A 121 10.59 -2.10 5.20
N ARG A 122 9.80 -2.07 4.11
CA ARG A 122 8.46 -2.69 4.11
C ARG A 122 8.51 -4.17 4.45
N THR A 123 9.44 -4.90 3.82
CA THR A 123 9.60 -6.33 4.07
C THR A 123 10.01 -6.61 5.52
N ARG A 124 10.93 -5.82 6.08
CA ARG A 124 11.40 -5.98 7.46
C ARG A 124 10.30 -5.69 8.48
N ILE A 125 9.56 -4.62 8.30
CA ILE A 125 8.40 -4.28 9.15
C ILE A 125 7.35 -5.40 9.11
N SER A 126 7.07 -5.94 7.93
CA SER A 126 6.12 -7.06 7.78
C SER A 126 6.62 -8.36 8.44
N GLN A 127 7.93 -8.62 8.39
CA GLN A 127 8.60 -9.75 9.07
C GLN A 127 8.56 -9.60 10.59
N TRP A 128 8.75 -8.38 11.11
CA TRP A 128 8.62 -8.08 12.53
C TRP A 128 7.18 -8.14 13.04
N GLY A 129 6.21 -8.25 12.13
CA GLY A 129 4.80 -8.36 12.49
C GLY A 129 4.14 -7.02 12.81
N GLU A 130 4.76 -5.90 12.46
CA GLU A 130 4.26 -4.55 12.76
C GLU A 130 3.64 -3.89 11.51
N ASP A 131 2.87 -4.69 10.77
CA ASP A 131 2.13 -4.20 9.62
C ASP A 131 0.82 -3.53 10.08
N LYS A 132 0.52 -2.36 9.50
CA LYS A 132 -0.77 -1.65 9.68
C LYS A 132 -1.97 -2.41 9.13
N ASN A 133 -1.73 -3.41 8.28
CA ASN A 133 -2.77 -4.22 7.67
C ASN A 133 -3.00 -5.51 8.45
N VAL A 134 -4.28 -5.84 8.65
CA VAL A 134 -4.70 -7.13 9.23
C VAL A 134 -4.37 -8.25 8.24
N LYS A 135 -3.55 -9.21 8.68
CA LYS A 135 -3.15 -10.34 7.84
C LYS A 135 -4.33 -11.29 7.61
N PRO A 136 -4.37 -12.05 6.51
CA PRO A 136 -5.46 -12.99 6.23
C PRO A 136 -5.67 -14.01 7.36
N GLN A 137 -4.59 -14.48 8.00
CA GLN A 137 -4.67 -15.40 9.13
C GLN A 137 -5.35 -14.77 10.36
N GLU A 138 -5.05 -13.52 10.66
CA GLU A 138 -5.69 -12.76 11.75
C GLU A 138 -7.17 -12.53 11.45
N MET A 139 -7.49 -12.16 10.19
CA MET A 139 -8.87 -11.98 9.75
C MET A 139 -9.68 -13.28 9.83
N LYS A 140 -9.09 -14.42 9.42
CA LYS A 140 -9.70 -15.74 9.58
C LYS A 140 -10.06 -16.01 11.05
N ALA A 141 -9.16 -15.71 11.98
CA ALA A 141 -9.42 -15.90 13.41
C ALA A 141 -10.54 -14.99 13.93
N ILE A 142 -10.59 -13.73 13.46
CA ILE A 142 -11.67 -12.78 13.77
C ILE A 142 -13.02 -13.29 13.28
N VAL A 143 -13.09 -13.72 12.02
CA VAL A 143 -14.32 -14.26 11.41
C VAL A 143 -14.84 -15.45 12.23
N ARG A 144 -13.97 -16.39 12.60
CA ARG A 144 -14.35 -17.54 13.45
C ARG A 144 -14.95 -17.08 14.78
N LYS A 145 -14.30 -16.14 15.45
CA LYS A 145 -14.80 -15.61 16.73
C LYS A 145 -16.14 -14.90 16.56
N ARG A 146 -16.31 -14.11 15.49
CA ARG A 146 -17.56 -13.41 15.17
C ARG A 146 -18.72 -14.38 14.91
N GLN A 147 -18.51 -15.37 14.06
CA GLN A 147 -19.52 -16.39 13.73
C GLN A 147 -19.88 -17.23 14.96
N LYS A 148 -18.88 -17.66 15.75
CA LYS A 148 -19.14 -18.37 17.01
C LYS A 148 -20.00 -17.54 17.96
N ARG A 149 -19.69 -16.24 18.13
CA ARG A 149 -20.51 -15.34 18.96
C ARG A 149 -21.95 -15.27 18.46
N LYS A 150 -22.16 -15.11 17.15
CA LYS A 150 -23.52 -15.00 16.58
C LYS A 150 -24.32 -16.31 16.66
N LEU A 151 -23.68 -17.44 16.33
CA LEU A 151 -24.37 -18.73 16.22
C LEU A 151 -24.54 -19.45 17.56
N VAL A 152 -23.57 -19.32 18.47
CA VAL A 152 -23.55 -20.08 19.73
C VAL A 152 -23.92 -19.20 20.93
N GLU A 153 -23.50 -17.93 20.92
CA GLU A 153 -23.60 -17.04 22.08
C GLU A 153 -24.57 -15.87 21.83
N THR A 154 -25.79 -16.16 21.38
CA THR A 154 -26.78 -15.17 20.92
C THR A 154 -27.21 -14.16 21.99
N ASN A 155 -27.10 -14.51 23.28
CA ASN A 155 -27.47 -13.62 24.39
C ASN A 155 -26.45 -12.51 24.69
N LYS A 156 -25.34 -12.44 23.95
CA LYS A 156 -24.23 -11.52 24.23
C LYS A 156 -24.12 -10.39 23.22
N ARG A 157 -23.54 -9.27 23.66
CA ARG A 157 -23.24 -8.12 22.79
C ARG A 157 -22.25 -8.48 21.67
N PRO A 158 -22.28 -7.73 20.53
CA PRO A 158 -21.30 -7.86 19.46
C PRO A 158 -19.86 -7.67 19.98
N LEU A 159 -18.89 -8.38 19.37
CA LEU A 159 -17.47 -8.17 19.69
C LEU A 159 -16.91 -7.01 18.88
N GLU A 160 -16.10 -6.21 19.55
CA GLU A 160 -15.12 -5.34 18.92
C GLU A 160 -13.78 -6.09 18.86
N PHE A 161 -13.11 -6.00 17.72
CA PHE A 161 -11.84 -6.68 17.49
C PHE A 161 -10.75 -5.63 17.33
N GLU A 162 -9.62 -5.86 17.99
CA GLU A 162 -8.43 -5.04 17.85
C GLU A 162 -7.26 -5.94 17.43
N VAL A 163 -6.49 -5.49 16.45
CA VAL A 163 -5.28 -6.16 15.97
C VAL A 163 -4.16 -5.15 15.96
N ARG A 164 -3.13 -5.35 16.79
CA ARG A 164 -1.91 -4.51 16.84
C ARG A 164 -2.22 -3.02 17.02
N GLY A 165 -3.08 -2.67 17.97
CA GLY A 165 -3.47 -1.27 18.20
C GLY A 165 -4.51 -0.73 17.22
N SER A 166 -4.95 -1.51 16.22
CA SER A 166 -5.91 -1.08 15.20
C SER A 166 -7.25 -1.79 15.36
N GLN A 167 -8.32 -1.02 15.55
CA GLN A 167 -9.68 -1.54 15.59
C GLN A 167 -10.09 -2.07 14.21
N VAL A 168 -10.67 -3.27 14.18
CA VAL A 168 -11.17 -3.91 12.97
C VAL A 168 -12.66 -3.65 12.86
N GLU A 169 -13.04 -2.75 11.96
CA GLU A 169 -14.44 -2.43 11.71
C GLU A 169 -15.24 -3.66 11.23
N PRO A 170 -16.50 -3.80 11.65
CA PRO A 170 -17.36 -4.92 11.25
C PRO A 170 -17.57 -5.00 9.72
N GLN A 171 -17.62 -3.85 9.04
CA GLN A 171 -17.72 -3.80 7.58
C GLN A 171 -16.48 -4.39 6.89
N LYS A 172 -15.30 -4.24 7.48
CA LYS A 172 -14.06 -4.82 6.93
C LYS A 172 -14.12 -6.34 6.97
N ILE A 173 -14.68 -6.89 8.03
CA ILE A 173 -14.90 -8.32 8.20
C ILE A 173 -15.90 -8.82 7.13
N GLU A 174 -17.02 -8.12 6.93
CA GLU A 174 -18.02 -8.47 5.91
C GLU A 174 -17.46 -8.46 4.48
N ARG A 175 -16.72 -7.40 4.12
CA ARG A 175 -16.06 -7.31 2.81
C ARG A 175 -15.06 -8.46 2.61
N TRP A 176 -14.34 -8.85 3.66
CA TRP A 176 -13.41 -9.96 3.60
C TRP A 176 -14.15 -11.30 3.41
N MET A 177 -15.23 -11.54 4.17
CA MET A 177 -16.05 -12.74 4.07
C MET A 177 -16.65 -12.89 2.67
N LYS A 178 -17.21 -11.80 2.10
CA LYS A 178 -17.74 -11.79 0.72
C LYS A 178 -16.67 -12.11 -0.33
N ARG A 179 -15.43 -11.65 -0.13
CA ARG A 179 -14.32 -11.94 -1.05
C ARG A 179 -13.81 -13.38 -0.97
N HIS A 180 -13.93 -14.01 0.20
CA HIS A 180 -13.43 -15.37 0.46
C HIS A 180 -14.55 -16.42 0.46
N ASP A 181 -15.74 -16.04 0.00
CA ASP A 181 -16.95 -16.88 -0.07
C ASP A 181 -17.29 -17.58 1.27
N VAL A 182 -17.14 -16.85 2.36
CA VAL A 182 -17.44 -17.35 3.71
C VAL A 182 -18.85 -16.94 4.09
N LEU A 183 -19.74 -17.93 4.21
CA LEU A 183 -21.11 -17.72 4.66
C LEU A 183 -21.16 -17.37 6.15
N GLU A 184 -21.92 -16.33 6.51
CA GLU A 184 -22.12 -15.91 7.91
C GLU A 184 -22.85 -16.98 8.74
N SER A 185 -23.65 -17.82 8.10
CA SER A 185 -24.48 -18.85 8.72
C SER A 185 -23.72 -20.10 9.18
N PHE A 186 -22.49 -20.32 8.70
CA PHE A 186 -21.70 -21.50 9.02
C PHE A 186 -20.40 -21.13 9.73
N LEU A 187 -20.01 -21.93 10.72
CA LEU A 187 -18.73 -21.77 11.41
C LEU A 187 -17.59 -21.98 10.40
N TYR A 188 -16.76 -20.94 10.22
CA TYR A 188 -15.62 -21.00 9.33
C TYR A 188 -14.53 -21.92 9.90
N ALA A 189 -14.51 -23.16 9.45
CA ALA A 189 -13.40 -24.08 9.66
C ALA A 189 -12.60 -24.13 8.34
N PRO A 190 -11.51 -23.36 8.18
CA PRO A 190 -10.67 -23.56 7.02
C PRO A 190 -10.12 -24.97 7.10
N SER A 191 -10.14 -25.65 5.95
CA SER A 191 -9.54 -26.96 5.79
C SER A 191 -8.15 -26.95 6.45
N PRO A 192 -7.85 -27.89 7.36
CA PRO A 192 -6.51 -28.04 7.88
C PRO A 192 -5.64 -28.39 6.68
N ALA A 193 -4.89 -27.41 6.19
CA ALA A 193 -3.95 -27.66 5.11
C ALA A 193 -2.95 -28.70 5.60
N ALA A 194 -2.88 -29.81 4.87
CA ALA A 194 -1.93 -30.90 5.03
C ALA A 194 -0.48 -30.43 4.82
#